data_AF-A0A0M0KJW2-F1
#
_entry.id   AF-A0A0M0KJW2-F1
#
_cell.length_a   1.000
_cell.length_b   1.000
_cell.length_c   1.000
_cell.angle_alpha   90.00
_cell.angle_beta   90.00
_cell.angle_gamma   90.00
#
_symmetry.space_group_name_H-M   'P 1'
#
loop_
_entity.id
_entity.type
_entity.pdbx_description
1 polymer ?
#
loop_
_entity_poly.entity_id
_entity_poly.type
_entity_poly.pdbx_seq_one_letter_code
_entity_poly.pdbx_strand_id
1 'polypeptide(L)'
;MRPLFYDFHEDEHAWEVDDQYMFGPDILVAPILKEGERSRPVYLPKGADWSNPYSGQSFEGGQQITVDAPLKQIPLFLKNGADLPIVHR
;
A
#
# COMPACT_ATOMS: atom_id res chain seq x y z
N MET A 1 -5.49 -9.25 8.77
CA MET A 1 -5.97 -8.25 7.80
C MET A 1 -6.79 -7.23 8.55
N ARG A 2 -6.55 -5.94 8.33
CA ARG A 2 -7.19 -4.84 9.05
C ARG A 2 -7.48 -3.68 8.09
N PRO A 3 -8.64 -3.02 8.16
CA PRO A 3 -8.90 -1.81 7.38
C PRO A 3 -7.92 -0.70 7.76
N LEU A 4 -7.68 0.27 6.87
CA LEU A 4 -6.64 1.28 7.08
C LEU A 4 -6.88 2.11 8.34
N PHE A 5 -8.13 2.51 8.61
CA PHE A 5 -8.47 3.27 9.83
C PHE A 5 -8.08 2.59 11.13
N TYR A 6 -7.87 1.27 11.16
CA TYR A 6 -7.43 0.57 12.37
C TYR A 6 -6.05 1.05 12.82
N ASP A 7 -5.13 1.25 11.87
CA ASP A 7 -3.76 1.73 12.15
C ASP A 7 -3.65 3.25 12.03
N PHE A 8 -4.53 3.88 11.24
CA PHE A 8 -4.45 5.29 10.86
C PHE A 8 -5.76 6.03 11.21
N HIS A 9 -6.26 5.85 12.43
CA HIS A 9 -7.56 6.39 12.85
C HIS A 9 -7.66 7.93 12.84
N GLU A 10 -6.52 8.64 12.98
CA GLU A 10 -6.45 10.11 12.86
C GLU A 10 -6.45 10.59 11.40
N ASP A 11 -6.37 9.65 10.45
CA ASP A 11 -6.45 9.91 9.02
C ASP A 11 -7.87 9.70 8.50
N GLU A 12 -8.61 10.80 8.33
CA GLU A 12 -9.99 10.77 7.84
C GLU A 12 -10.12 10.00 6.52
N HIS A 13 -9.14 10.12 5.61
CA HIS A 13 -9.19 9.42 4.33
C HIS A 13 -9.06 7.89 4.51
N ALA A 14 -8.34 7.42 5.53
CA ALA A 14 -8.18 5.99 5.82
C ALA A 14 -9.51 5.32 6.26
N TRP A 15 -10.53 6.08 6.65
CA TRP A 15 -11.88 5.59 6.92
C TRP A 15 -12.69 5.31 5.65
N GLU A 16 -12.34 5.97 4.54
CA GLU A 16 -13.08 5.91 3.28
C GLU A 16 -12.52 4.84 2.33
N VAL A 17 -11.26 4.43 2.49
CA VAL A 17 -10.63 3.42 1.63
C VAL A 17 -11.13 2.02 1.97
N ASP A 18 -11.84 1.40 1.03
CA ASP A 18 -12.45 0.07 1.15
C ASP A 18 -11.75 -1.01 0.33
N ASP A 19 -10.81 -0.63 -0.54
CA ASP A 19 -10.13 -1.52 -1.49
C ASP A 19 -8.63 -1.67 -1.22
N GLN A 20 -8.19 -1.30 -0.02
CA GLN A 20 -6.84 -1.48 0.52
C GLN A 20 -6.91 -1.91 2.00
N TYR A 21 -5.86 -2.59 2.48
CA TYR A 21 -5.81 -3.03 3.87
C TYR A 21 -4.38 -3.20 4.37
N MET A 22 -4.24 -3.20 5.70
CA MET A 22 -3.00 -3.56 6.37
C MET A 22 -2.93 -5.08 6.61
N PHE A 23 -1.84 -5.71 6.19
CA PHE A 23 -1.49 -7.09 6.47
C PHE A 23 -0.41 -7.16 7.55
N GLY A 24 -0.85 -7.31 8.80
CA GLY A 24 0.02 -7.05 9.95
C GLY A 24 0.30 -5.55 10.11
N PRO A 25 1.27 -5.16 10.95
CA PRO A 25 1.58 -3.76 11.23
C PRO A 25 2.30 -3.02 10.09
N ASP A 26 2.99 -3.76 9.22
CA ASP A 26 4.05 -3.18 8.39
C ASP A 26 3.77 -3.22 6.88
N ILE A 27 2.72 -3.91 6.43
CA ILE A 27 2.44 -4.08 5.01
C ILE A 27 1.09 -3.48 4.67
N LEU A 28 1.06 -2.52 3.75
CA LEU A 28 -0.14 -2.09 3.04
C LEU A 28 -0.30 -2.90 1.76
N VAL A 29 -1.50 -3.42 1.50
CA VAL A 29 -1.83 -4.19 0.31
C VAL A 29 -2.97 -3.49 -0.44
N ALA A 30 -2.82 -3.34 -1.76
CA ALA A 30 -3.81 -2.74 -2.65
C ALA A 30 -4.07 -3.69 -3.84
N PRO A 31 -4.94 -4.70 -3.68
CA PRO A 31 -5.17 -5.73 -4.70
C PRO A 31 -5.79 -5.17 -5.99
N ILE A 32 -5.56 -5.82 -7.14
CA ILE A 32 -6.30 -5.52 -8.38
C ILE A 32 -7.62 -6.27 -8.34
N LEU A 33 -8.74 -5.53 -8.43
CA LEU A 33 -10.08 -6.07 -8.25
C LEU A 33 -10.87 -6.22 -9.56
N LYS A 34 -10.38 -5.65 -10.67
CA LYS A 34 -11.02 -5.75 -11.99
C LYS A 34 -10.13 -6.47 -13.00
N GLU A 35 -10.78 -7.24 -13.86
CA GLU A 35 -10.10 -7.91 -14.96
C GLU A 35 -9.41 -6.90 -15.90
N GLY A 36 -8.20 -7.24 -16.35
CA GLY A 36 -7.47 -6.43 -17.31
C GLY A 36 -6.77 -5.18 -16.75
N GLU A 37 -7.09 -4.73 -15.53
CA GLU A 37 -6.36 -3.62 -14.88
C GLU A 37 -4.88 -3.99 -14.68
N ARG A 38 -3.98 -3.06 -15.02
CA ARG A 38 -2.51 -3.21 -14.92
C ARG A 38 -1.83 -2.09 -14.15
N SER A 39 -2.63 -1.18 -13.60
CA SER A 39 -2.24 -0.15 -12.65
C SER A 39 -3.50 0.26 -11.88
N ARG A 40 -3.33 0.85 -10.70
CA ARG A 40 -4.44 1.40 -9.93
C ARG A 40 -3.99 2.58 -9.06
N PRO A 41 -4.91 3.47 -8.67
CA PRO A 41 -4.65 4.38 -7.57
C PRO A 41 -4.44 3.60 -6.26
N VAL A 42 -3.48 4.07 -5.48
CA VAL A 42 -3.18 3.59 -4.13
C VAL A 42 -3.03 4.80 -3.22
N TYR A 43 -3.87 4.89 -2.20
CA TYR A 43 -3.70 5.83 -1.11
C TYR A 43 -2.65 5.33 -0.13
N LEU A 44 -1.66 6.16 0.18
CA LEU A 44 -0.66 5.89 1.20
C LEU A 44 -1.06 6.70 2.45
N PRO A 45 -1.51 6.06 3.55
CA PRO A 45 -1.96 6.78 4.74
C PRO A 45 -0.92 7.74 5.32
N LYS A 46 -1.40 8.87 5.86
CA LYS A 46 -0.55 9.87 6.52
C LYS A 46 0.02 9.32 7.84
N GLY A 47 1.10 9.95 8.32
CA GLY A 47 1.74 9.55 9.58
C GLY A 47 2.70 8.36 9.46
N ALA A 48 3.06 7.96 8.24
CA ALA A 48 4.09 6.97 7.96
C ALA A 48 4.77 7.26 6.62
N ASP A 49 6.00 6.77 6.48
CA ASP A 49 6.68 6.67 5.19
C ASP A 49 6.45 5.28 4.59
N TRP A 50 6.43 5.20 3.28
CA TRP A 50 6.09 4.00 2.54
C TRP A 50 7.14 3.68 1.50
N SER A 51 7.56 2.43 1.42
CA SER A 51 8.48 1.97 0.37
C SER A 51 7.87 0.86 -0.46
N ASN A 52 8.08 0.93 -1.77
CA ASN A 52 7.72 -0.13 -2.69
C ASN A 52 8.89 -1.14 -2.74
N PRO A 53 8.73 -2.38 -2.25
CA PRO A 53 9.84 -3.33 -2.20
C PRO A 53 10.27 -3.85 -3.57
N TYR A 54 9.46 -3.66 -4.62
CA TYR A 54 9.78 -4.06 -5.98
C TYR A 54 10.64 -3.02 -6.70
N SER A 55 10.25 -1.74 -6.63
CA SER A 55 10.98 -0.65 -7.30
C SER A 55 12.05 0.01 -6.44
N GLY A 56 12.01 -0.19 -5.12
CA GLY A 56 12.86 0.49 -4.14
C GLY A 56 12.50 1.96 -3.91
N GLN A 57 11.46 2.48 -4.57
CA GLN A 57 11.02 3.86 -4.39
C GLN A 57 10.39 4.05 -3.01
N SER A 58 10.61 5.23 -2.43
CA SER A 58 10.03 5.65 -1.16
C SER A 58 9.13 6.86 -1.36
N PHE A 59 8.10 6.95 -0.54
CA PHE A 59 7.03 7.94 -0.63
C PHE A 59 6.67 8.41 0.79
N GLU A 60 6.39 9.69 0.93
CA GLU A 60 5.74 10.22 2.12
C GLU A 60 4.27 9.76 2.17
N GLY A 61 3.71 9.58 3.36
CA GLY A 61 2.28 9.30 3.51
C GLY A 61 1.38 10.51 3.21
N GLY A 62 0.06 10.29 3.22
CA GLY A 62 -0.97 11.31 3.00
C GLY A 62 -1.24 11.64 1.54
N GLN A 63 -0.83 10.76 0.61
CA GLN A 63 -0.98 11.00 -0.82
C GLN A 63 -1.56 9.79 -1.55
N GLN A 64 -2.22 10.04 -2.68
CA GLN A 64 -2.63 9.01 -3.61
C GLN A 64 -1.67 8.98 -4.80
N ILE A 65 -1.14 7.80 -5.12
CA ILE A 65 -0.25 7.58 -6.25
C ILE A 65 -0.85 6.56 -7.20
N THR A 66 -0.49 6.63 -8.49
CA THR A 66 -0.82 5.56 -9.45
C THR A 66 0.33 4.55 -9.44
N VAL A 67 0.01 3.29 -9.21
CA VAL A 67 1.01 2.21 -9.05
C VAL A 67 0.82 1.17 -10.13
N ASP A 68 1.92 0.79 -10.77
CA ASP A 68 1.93 -0.32 -11.73
C ASP A 68 1.62 -1.65 -11.04
N ALA A 69 0.79 -2.45 -11.70
CA ALA A 69 0.33 -3.76 -11.26
C ALA A 69 0.38 -4.75 -12.43
N PRO A 70 1.59 -5.07 -12.94
CA PRO A 70 1.72 -6.08 -13.98
C PRO A 70 1.20 -7.43 -13.47
N LEU A 71 0.81 -8.33 -14.39
CA LEU A 71 0.06 -9.56 -14.05
C LEU A 71 0.66 -10.43 -12.92
N LYS A 72 1.98 -10.38 -12.71
CA LYS A 72 2.70 -11.20 -11.71
C LYS A 72 2.87 -10.50 -10.35
N GLN A 73 2.35 -9.28 -10.19
CA GLN A 73 2.60 -8.44 -9.03
C GLN A 73 1.36 -7.62 -8.68
N ILE A 74 0.99 -7.63 -7.41
CA ILE A 74 0.02 -6.67 -6.87
C ILE A 74 0.75 -5.50 -6.21
N PRO A 75 0.16 -4.29 -6.19
CA PRO A 75 0.68 -3.19 -5.41
C PRO A 75 0.71 -3.52 -3.91
N LEU A 76 1.88 -3.35 -3.30
CA LEU A 76 2.05 -3.41 -1.86
C LEU A 76 3.18 -2.47 -1.42
N PHE A 77 3.11 -2.00 -0.18
CA PHE A 77 4.06 -1.05 0.39
C PHE A 77 4.47 -1.45 1.81
N LEU A 78 5.72 -1.21 2.15
CA LEU A 78 6.28 -1.43 3.47
C LEU A 78 6.31 -0.12 4.25
N LYS A 79 5.84 -0.17 5.50
CA LYS A 79 5.72 0.98 6.40
C LYS A 79 7.04 1.27 7.11
N ASN A 80 7.42 2.54 7.21
CA ASN A 80 8.51 3.06 8.04
C ASN A 80 9.84 2.28 7.92
N GLY A 81 10.20 1.86 6.70
CA GLY A 81 11.45 1.15 6.44
C GLY A 81 11.49 -0.30 6.91
N ALA A 82 10.33 -0.94 7.13
CA ALA A 82 10.28 -2.37 7.42
C ALA A 82 11.06 -3.20 6.38
N ASP A 83 11.82 -4.18 6.85
CA ASP A 83 12.66 -5.07 6.03
C ASP A 83 12.11 -6.49 6.10
N LEU A 84 11.35 -6.87 5.07
CA LEU A 84 10.65 -8.15 4.98
C LEU A 84 11.01 -8.84 3.66
N PRO A 85 11.11 -10.19 3.65
CA PRO A 85 11.50 -10.95 2.46
C PRO A 85 10.34 -11.06 1.44
N ILE A 86 9.94 -9.93 0.84
CA ILE A 86 8.87 -9.85 -0.15
C ILE A 86 9.37 -10.27 -1.54
N VAL A 87 10.54 -9.76 -1.92
CA VAL A 87 11.21 -10.08 -3.20
C VAL A 87 12.43 -10.93 -2.91
N HIS A 88 12.65 -11.98 -3.71
CA HIS A 88 13.96 -12.63 -3.75
C HIS A 88 14.94 -11.66 -4.41
N ARG A 89 15.95 -11.23 -3.65
CA ARG A 89 17.10 -10.49 -4.18
C ARG A 89 18.09 -11.44 -4.83
#